data_AF-A0A7J5AHK2-F1
#
_entry.id   AF-A0A7J5AHK2-F1
#
_cell.length_a   1.000
_cell.length_b   1.000
_cell.length_c   1.000
_cell.angle_alpha   90.00
_cell.angle_beta   90.00
_cell.angle_gamma   90.00
#
_symmetry.space_group_name_H-M   'P 1'
#
loop_
_entity.id
_entity.type
_entity.pdbx_description
1 polymer ?
#
loop_
_entity_poly.entity_id
_entity_poly.type
_entity_poly.pdbx_seq_one_letter_code
_entity_poly.pdbx_strand_id
1 'polypeptide(L)' 'MTTYEKYKIGLLGVFVIGFLLCFYEYSENGRYVFSNETGTSHPIIIDSKTGELYNIHGWEKVNINEFKDLKSKKINK' A
#
# COMPACT_ATOMS: atom_id res chain seq x y z
N MET A 1 -5.40 -11.12 -39.63
CA MET A 1 -4.45 -10.79 -38.55
C MET A 1 -3.04 -11.03 -39.06
N THR A 2 -2.27 -9.95 -39.21
CA THR A 2 -0.91 -9.99 -39.75
C THR A 2 0.07 -10.59 -38.75
N THR A 3 1.22 -11.06 -39.22
CA THR A 3 2.28 -11.59 -38.36
C THR A 3 2.73 -10.54 -37.33
N TYR A 4 2.76 -9.26 -37.73
CA TYR A 4 3.10 -8.13 -36.85
C TYR A 4 2.11 -7.94 -35.69
N GLU A 5 0.80 -8.05 -35.97
CA GLU A 5 -0.24 -7.96 -34.93
C GLU A 5 -0.12 -9.10 -33.90
N LYS A 6 0.23 -10.31 -34.35
CA LYS A 6 0.47 -11.46 -33.46
C LYS A 6 1.65 -11.21 -32.50
N TYR A 7 2.75 -10.67 -33.01
CA TYR A 7 3.91 -10.32 -32.16
C TYR A 7 3.57 -9.21 -31.15
N LYS A 8 2.80 -8.20 -31.58
CA LYS A 8 2.35 -7.12 -30.69
C LYS A 8 1.51 -7.64 -29.51
N ILE A 9 0.61 -8.58 -29.78
CA ILE A 9 -0.21 -9.23 -28.73
C ILE A 9 0.65 -10.09 -27.82
N GLY A 10 1.61 -10.85 -28.37
CA GLY A 10 2.55 -11.64 -27.57
C GLY A 10 3.37 -10.76 -26.61
N LEU A 11 3.90 -9.64 -27.10
CA LEU A 11 4.65 -8.67 -26.29
C LEU A 11 3.78 -8.07 -25.18
N LEU A 12 2.53 -7.69 -25.51
CA LEU A 12 1.58 -7.18 -24.52
C LEU A 12 1.28 -8.23 -23.44
N GLY A 13 1.14 -9.50 -23.82
CA GLY A 13 0.93 -10.60 -22.88
C GLY A 13 2.08 -10.75 -21.89
N VAL A 14 3.33 -10.71 -22.37
CA VAL A 14 4.52 -10.76 -21.50
C VAL A 14 4.56 -9.55 -20.56
N PHE A 15 4.24 -8.36 -21.06
CA PHE A 15 4.19 -7.15 -20.24
C PHE A 15 3.14 -7.25 -19.11
N VAL A 16 1.94 -7.74 -19.43
CA VAL A 16 0.87 -7.92 -18.43
C VAL A 16 1.26 -8.97 -17.39
N ILE A 17 1.83 -10.11 -17.80
CA ILE A 17 2.28 -11.14 -16.87
C ILE A 17 3.38 -10.59 -15.94
N GLY A 18 4.35 -9.85 -16.48
CA GLY A 18 5.39 -9.20 -15.68
C GLY A 18 4.79 -8.22 -14.66
N PHE A 19 3.81 -7.42 -15.07
CA PHE A 19 3.13 -6.47 -14.19
C PHE A 19 2.33 -7.18 -13.07
N LEU A 20 1.68 -8.29 -13.39
CA LEU A 20 0.97 -9.11 -12.40
C LEU A 20 1.92 -9.74 -11.39
N LEU A 21 3.11 -10.17 -11.80
CA LEU A 21 4.14 -10.68 -10.87
C LEU A 21 4.62 -9.59 -9.92
N CYS A 22 4.88 -8.38 -10.41
CA CYS A 22 5.24 -7.24 -9.56
C CYS A 22 4.15 -6.94 -8.52
N PHE A 23 2.88 -6.99 -8.93
CA PHE A 23 1.77 -6.80 -7.99
C PHE A 23 1.59 -7.95 -7.02
N TYR A 24 1.81 -9.18 -7.46
CA TYR A 24 1.78 -10.34 -6.58
C TYR A 24 2.83 -10.21 -5.48
N GLU A 25 4.08 -9.89 -5.84
CA GLU A 25 5.15 -9.71 -4.86
C GLU A 25 4.91 -8.51 -3.94
N TYR A 26 4.41 -7.39 -4.50
CA TYR A 26 4.02 -6.22 -3.70
C TYR A 26 2.90 -6.57 -2.70
N SER A 27 1.88 -7.29 -3.16
CA SER A 27 0.75 -7.72 -2.33
C SER A 27 1.15 -8.79 -1.32
N GLU A 28 2.04 -9.72 -1.68
CA GLU A 28 2.55 -10.76 -0.80
C GLU A 28 3.38 -10.16 0.34
N ASN A 29 4.11 -9.08 0.09
CA ASN A 29 4.77 -8.34 1.15
C ASN A 29 3.79 -7.70 2.14
N GLY A 30 2.52 -7.51 1.75
CA GLY A 30 1.41 -7.11 2.62
C GLY A 30 1.55 -5.73 3.24
N ARG A 31 2.57 -4.95 2.88
CA ARG A 31 2.91 -3.67 3.52
C ARG A 31 2.61 -2.51 2.60
N TYR A 32 1.58 -1.75 2.95
CA TYR A 32 1.16 -0.57 2.22
C TYR A 32 1.68 0.67 2.94
N VAL A 33 2.41 1.53 2.24
CA VAL A 33 2.99 2.76 2.78
C VAL A 33 2.14 3.95 2.34
N PHE A 34 1.56 4.66 3.31
CA PHE A 34 0.84 5.91 3.10
C PHE A 34 1.70 7.06 3.61
N SER A 35 2.22 7.88 2.69
CA SER A 35 2.79 9.18 3.03
C SER A 35 1.64 10.18 3.11
N ASN A 36 1.40 10.75 4.29
CA ASN A 36 0.34 11.73 4.46
C ASN A 36 0.73 13.03 3.74
N GLU A 37 0.03 13.36 2.65
CA GLU A 37 0.25 14.59 1.87
C GLU A 37 -0.05 15.89 2.67
N THR A 38 -0.64 15.75 3.87
CA THR A 38 -1.07 16.88 4.72
C THR A 38 -0.06 17.33 5.77
N GLY A 39 1.24 17.06 5.60
CA GLY A 39 2.30 17.72 6.36
C GLY A 39 2.63 17.12 7.73
N THR A 40 2.27 15.85 7.97
CA THR A 40 2.86 15.06 9.07
C THR A 40 4.00 14.22 8.50
N SER A 41 5.22 14.46 8.98
CA SER A 41 6.50 14.04 8.40
C SER A 41 6.82 12.54 8.43
N HIS A 42 5.84 11.68 8.75
CA HIS A 42 6.09 10.27 9.01
C HIS A 42 5.19 9.38 8.16
N PRO A 43 5.77 8.45 7.37
CA PRO A 43 4.99 7.49 6.61
C PRO A 43 4.32 6.49 7.55
N ILE A 44 3.06 6.19 7.24
CA ILE A 44 2.26 5.17 7.92
C ILE A 44 2.37 3.88 7.11
N ILE A 45 2.75 2.76 7.73
CA ILE A 45 2.76 1.45 7.10
C ILE A 45 1.61 0.62 7.64
N ILE A 46 0.79 0.06 6.75
CA ILE A 46 -0.26 -0.92 7.09
C ILE A 46 0.24 -2.29 6.67
N ASP A 47 0.36 -3.23 7.60
CA ASP A 47 0.68 -4.63 7.33
C ASP A 47 -0.61 -5.46 7.32
N SER A 48 -1.04 -5.87 6.14
CA SER A 48 -2.27 -6.63 5.91
C SER A 48 -2.17 -8.08 6.37
N LYS A 49 -0.97 -8.61 6.65
CA LYS A 49 -0.79 -9.97 7.18
C LYS A 49 -1.03 -10.02 8.69
N THR A 50 -0.58 -8.99 9.41
CA THR A 50 -0.72 -8.91 10.88
C THR A 50 -1.89 -8.03 11.32
N GLY A 51 -2.41 -7.17 10.44
CA GLY A 51 -3.38 -6.13 10.79
C GLY A 51 -2.74 -4.97 11.57
N GLU A 52 -1.41 -4.93 11.66
CA GLU A 52 -0.70 -3.91 12.42
C GLU A 52 -0.49 -2.64 11.59
N LEU A 53 -0.62 -1.51 12.25
CA LEU A 53 -0.38 -0.20 11.67
C LEU A 53 0.82 0.43 12.37
N TYR A 54 1.86 0.73 11.60
CA TYR A 54 3.11 1.31 12.08
C TYR A 54 3.19 2.76 11.67
N ASN A 55 3.63 3.62 12.59
CA ASN A 55 4.08 4.97 12.27
C ASN A 55 5.61 4.97 12.33
N ILE A 56 6.30 5.38 11.25
CA ILE A 56 7.76 5.45 11.24
C ILE A 56 8.19 6.79 11.83
N HIS A 57 8.30 6.85 13.16
CA HIS A 57 8.92 7.98 13.85
C HIS A 57 10.38 7.62 14.17
N GLY A 58 11.34 8.19 13.45
CA GLY A 58 12.75 8.09 13.82
C GLY A 58 13.30 6.66 13.94
N TRP A 59 12.77 5.70 13.15
CA TRP A 59 13.13 4.27 13.13
C TRP A 59 12.48 3.40 14.22
N GLU A 60 11.61 3.97 15.05
CA GLU A 60 10.88 3.24 16.09
C GLU A 60 9.53 2.75 15.56
N LYS A 61 9.29 1.44 15.63
CA LYS A 61 8.01 0.82 15.25
C LYS A 61 7.01 1.02 16.39
N VAL A 62 6.12 2.00 16.25
CA VAL A 62 4.99 2.14 17.18
C VAL A 62 3.83 1.30 16.66
N ASN A 63 3.50 0.23 17.39
CA ASN A 63 2.36 -0.63 17.07
C ASN A 63 1.06 0.04 17.56
N ILE A 64 0.20 0.45 16.63
CA ILE A 64 -1.09 1.08 16.95
C ILE A 64 -2.13 -0.02 17.13
N ASN A 65 -2.17 -0.63 18.33
CA ASN A 65 -3.06 -1.75 18.68
C ASN A 65 -4.45 -1.33 19.18
N GLU A 66 -4.77 -0.04 19.25
CA GLU A 66 -6.08 0.41 19.72
C GLU A 66 -6.68 1.44 18.75
N PHE A 67 -7.54 0.98 17.84
CA PHE A 67 -8.66 1.80 17.37
C PHE A 67 -9.62 2.02 18.55
N LYS A 68 -9.18 2.78 19.55
CA LYS A 68 -10.12 3.40 20.47
C LYS A 68 -10.81 4.49 19.67
N ASP A 69 -12.09 4.31 19.40
CA ASP A 69 -12.99 5.35 18.94
C ASP A 69 -12.65 6.65 19.65
N LEU A 70 -12.00 7.58 18.93
CA LEU A 70 -11.92 8.97 19.31
C LEU A 70 -13.33 9.51 19.16
N LYS A 71 -14.20 9.18 20.13
CA LYS A 71 -15.51 9.81 20.29
C LYS A 71 -15.27 11.31 20.23
N SER A 72 -15.76 11.91 19.17
CA SER A 72 -15.68 13.34 18.91
C SER A 72 -16.15 14.06 20.17
N LYS A 73 -15.19 14.70 20.85
CA LYS A 73 -15.50 15.57 21.97
C LYS A 73 -16.19 16.79 21.34
N LYS A 74 -17.52 16.78 21.26
CA LYS A 74 -18.32 17.96 20.95
C LYS A 74 -17.93 19.05 21.94
N ILE A 75 -17.11 19.99 21.50
CA ILE A 75 -16.88 21.25 22.20
C ILE A 75 -18.13 22.07 21.93
N ASN A 76 -19.10 22.01 22.85
CA ASN A 76 -20.13 23.04 22.90
C ASN A 76 -19.46 24.33 23.40
N LYS A 77 -19.54 25.37 22.58
CA LYS A 77 -19.16 26.73 22.93
C LYS A 77 -20.43 27.57 23.01
#